data_AF-A0A914J3Z1-F1
#
_entry.id   AF-A0A914J3Z1-F1
#
_cell.length_a   1.000
_cell.length_b   1.000
_cell.length_c   1.000
_cell.angle_alpha   90.00
_cell.angle_beta   90.00
_cell.angle_gamma   90.00
#
_symmetry.space_group_name_H-M   'P 1'
#
loop_
_entity.id
_entity.type
_entity.pdbx_description
1 polymer ?
#
loop_
_entity_poly.entity_id
_entity_poly.type
_entity_poly.pdbx_seq_one_letter_code
_entity_poly.pdbx_strand_id
1 'polypeptide(L)'
;MANFAPKIRFVSREFAAVILVYAAMMNHFFLMPQLSAAPISTLIWMLYSLILSTAVVLSASVYFNGTVDKPPKQLNDLLRFIGYGLFFFSDSLLLLCVVGAKVPYHHVLVLSTYFTSQYLILIGATNQLRLIENMKMKKKKKP
;
A
#
# COMPACT_ATOMS: atom_id res chain seq x y z
N MET A 1 -8.02 11.57 -22.04
CA MET A 1 -7.88 10.17 -21.57
C MET A 1 -7.70 10.19 -20.07
N ALA A 2 -8.49 9.41 -19.32
CA ALA A 2 -8.32 9.30 -17.88
C ALA A 2 -7.09 8.41 -17.63
N ASN A 3 -5.97 9.00 -17.23
CA ASN A 3 -4.80 8.24 -16.82
C ASN A 3 -5.12 7.58 -15.47
N PHE A 4 -5.55 6.32 -15.50
CA PHE A 4 -5.75 5.49 -14.31
C PHE A 4 -4.44 5.23 -13.55
N ALA A 5 -3.30 5.39 -14.24
CA ALA A 5 -1.97 5.42 -13.64
C ALA A 5 -1.42 6.85 -13.77
N PRO A 6 -1.43 7.68 -12.71
CA PRO A 6 -0.73 8.94 -12.77
C PRO A 6 0.76 8.65 -12.98
N LYS A 7 1.37 9.29 -13.99
CA LYS A 7 2.79 9.10 -14.27
C LYS A 7 3.58 9.56 -13.04
N ILE A 8 4.21 8.60 -12.37
CA ILE A 8 5.10 8.86 -11.24
C ILE A 8 6.34 9.54 -11.82
N ARG A 9 6.66 10.71 -11.29
CA ARG A 9 7.81 11.49 -11.78
C ARG A 9 9.11 10.95 -11.19
N PHE A 10 9.11 10.63 -9.89
CA PHE A 10 10.25 10.09 -9.17
C PHE A 10 9.79 9.11 -8.08
N VAL A 11 10.46 7.97 -7.96
CA VAL A 11 10.29 7.04 -6.84
C VAL A 11 11.13 7.54 -5.67
N SER A 12 10.54 7.60 -4.48
CA SER A 12 11.27 7.95 -3.26
C SER A 12 12.22 6.81 -2.88
N ARG A 13 13.50 6.96 -3.22
CA ARG A 13 14.53 5.90 -3.05
C ARG A 13 14.74 5.51 -1.58
N GLU A 14 14.69 6.48 -0.67
CA GLU A 14 14.90 6.24 0.76
C GLU A 14 13.76 5.40 1.35
N PHE A 15 12.51 5.78 1.09
CA PHE A 15 11.35 5.02 1.54
C PHE A 15 11.27 3.64 0.85
N ALA A 16 11.62 3.57 -0.43
CA ALA A 16 11.69 2.30 -1.15
C ALA A 16 12.71 1.36 -0.50
N ALA A 17 13.89 1.86 -0.15
CA ALA A 17 14.93 1.06 0.49
C ALA A 17 14.46 0.52 1.85
N VAL A 18 13.87 1.36 2.70
CA VAL A 18 13.39 0.94 4.03
C VAL A 18 12.33 -0.16 3.93
N ILE A 19 11.31 0.02 3.08
CA ILE A 19 10.22 -0.95 2.92
C ILE A 19 10.74 -2.26 2.30
N LEU A 20 11.61 -2.19 1.28
CA LEU A 20 12.16 -3.38 0.64
C LEU A 20 13.10 -4.16 1.57
N VAL A 21 13.92 -3.47 2.37
CA VAL A 21 14.78 -4.11 3.37
C VAL A 21 13.93 -4.80 4.42
N TYR A 22 12.90 -4.14 4.96
CA TYR A 22 11.99 -4.76 5.92
C TYR A 22 11.27 -5.97 5.31
N ALA A 23 10.74 -5.87 4.09
CA ALA A 23 10.08 -6.97 3.41
C ALA A 23 11.04 -8.14 3.15
N ALA A 24 12.28 -7.86 2.75
CA ALA A 24 13.32 -8.88 2.57
C ALA A 24 13.67 -9.57 3.90
N MET A 25 13.78 -8.82 5.00
CA MET A 25 13.99 -9.38 6.33
C MET A 25 12.83 -10.30 6.72
N MET A 26 11.59 -9.85 6.58
CA MET A 26 10.42 -10.67 6.90
C MET A 26 10.38 -11.96 6.06
N ASN A 27 10.64 -11.86 4.76
CA ASN A 27 10.67 -13.00 3.87
C ASN A 27 11.81 -13.97 4.21
N HIS A 28 13.00 -13.47 4.56
CA HIS A 28 14.16 -14.29 4.87
C HIS A 28 14.06 -14.99 6.24
N PHE A 29 13.61 -14.29 7.28
CA PHE A 29 13.56 -14.86 8.63
C PHE A 29 12.32 -15.72 8.88
N PHE A 30 11.17 -15.39 8.29
CA PHE A 30 9.90 -16.05 8.61
C PHE A 30 9.39 -16.98 7.51
N LEU A 31 9.54 -16.60 6.23
CA LEU A 31 8.98 -17.38 5.11
C LEU A 31 9.95 -18.42 4.55
N MET A 32 11.23 -18.07 4.37
CA MET A 32 12.28 -18.97 3.86
C MET A 32 12.39 -20.30 4.63
N PRO A 33 12.33 -20.32 5.98
CA PRO A 33 12.35 -21.58 6.73
C PRO A 33 11.15 -22.49 6.46
N GLN A 34 10.01 -21.93 6.04
CA GLN A 34 8.79 -22.69 5.73
C GLN A 34 8.77 -23.25 4.31
N LEU A 35 9.73 -22.86 3.46
CA LEU A 35 9.78 -23.27 2.06
C LEU A 35 9.93 -24.78 1.89
N SER A 36 10.58 -25.46 2.84
CA SER A 36 10.73 -26.92 2.83
C SER A 36 9.46 -27.68 3.23
N ALA A 37 8.59 -27.05 4.03
CA ALA A 37 7.36 -27.66 4.53
C ALA A 37 6.16 -27.40 3.61
N ALA A 38 6.02 -26.17 3.09
CA ALA A 38 4.85 -25.74 2.32
C ALA A 38 5.24 -24.80 1.15
N PRO A 39 5.97 -25.28 0.13
CA PRO A 39 6.62 -24.45 -0.87
C PRO A 39 5.67 -23.54 -1.66
N ILE A 40 4.50 -24.06 -2.06
CA ILE A 40 3.51 -23.31 -2.84
C ILE A 40 2.91 -22.17 -2.00
N SER A 41 2.54 -22.44 -0.75
CA SER A 41 1.96 -21.42 0.13
C SER A 41 2.98 -20.32 0.42
N THR A 42 4.21 -20.70 0.77
CA THR A 42 5.30 -19.75 1.00
C THR A 42 5.57 -18.88 -0.22
N LEU A 43 5.56 -19.44 -1.43
CA LEU A 43 5.77 -18.66 -2.65
C LEU A 43 4.65 -17.63 -2.88
N ILE A 44 3.40 -18.00 -2.63
CA ILE A 44 2.25 -17.08 -2.71
C ILE A 44 2.44 -15.91 -1.73
N TRP A 45 2.82 -16.19 -0.48
CA TRP A 45 3.09 -15.16 0.51
C TRP A 45 4.25 -14.24 0.12
N MET A 46 5.33 -14.79 -0.45
CA MET A 46 6.47 -13.99 -0.94
C MET A 46 6.08 -13.06 -2.09
N LEU A 47 5.30 -13.55 -3.06
CA LEU A 47 4.79 -12.74 -4.15
C LEU A 47 3.83 -11.65 -3.65
N TYR A 48 2.96 -12.00 -2.72
CA TYR A 48 2.03 -11.06 -2.09
C TYR A 48 2.77 -9.94 -1.36
N SER A 49 3.77 -10.28 -0.55
CA SER A 49 4.66 -9.35 0.15
C SER A 49 5.36 -8.38 -0.82
N LEU A 50 5.81 -8.87 -1.98
CA LEU A 50 6.43 -8.03 -3.01
C LEU A 50 5.44 -7.04 -3.64
N ILE A 51 4.23 -7.51 -3.98
CA ILE A 51 3.17 -6.66 -4.53
C ILE A 51 2.80 -5.57 -3.54
N LEU A 52 2.60 -5.94 -2.27
CA LEU A 52 2.20 -5.00 -1.22
C LEU A 52 3.29 -3.97 -0.92
N SER A 53 4.55 -4.40 -0.83
CA SER A 53 5.72 -3.52 -0.69
C SER A 53 5.78 -2.52 -1.83
N THR A 54 5.58 -2.98 -3.07
CA THR A 54 5.54 -2.11 -4.25
C THR A 54 4.40 -1.10 -4.14
N ALA A 55 3.20 -1.53 -3.72
CA ALA A 55 2.05 -0.63 -3.55
C ALA A 55 2.30 0.48 -2.51
N VAL A 56 2.91 0.14 -1.37
CA VAL A 56 3.30 1.12 -0.34
C VAL A 56 4.31 2.11 -0.89
N VAL A 57 5.36 1.64 -1.57
CA VAL A 57 6.42 2.49 -2.14
C VAL A 57 5.88 3.43 -3.22
N LEU A 58 5.01 2.93 -4.10
CA LEU A 58 4.37 3.76 -5.13
C LEU A 58 3.46 4.80 -4.48
N SER A 59 2.66 4.41 -3.49
CA SER A 59 1.76 5.35 -2.79
C SER A 59 2.53 6.41 -2.02
N ALA A 60 3.63 6.04 -1.35
CA ALA A 60 4.54 6.98 -0.69
C ALA A 60 5.16 7.94 -1.72
N SER A 61 5.64 7.41 -2.85
CA SER A 61 6.25 8.21 -3.92
C SER A 61 5.26 9.23 -4.50
N VAL A 62 4.01 8.83 -4.70
CA VAL A 62 2.94 9.73 -5.15
C VAL A 62 2.66 10.82 -4.10
N TYR A 63 2.61 10.47 -2.82
CA TYR A 63 2.36 11.45 -1.75
C TYR A 63 3.49 12.47 -1.61
N PHE A 64 4.75 12.02 -1.57
CA PHE A 64 5.90 12.90 -1.33
C PHE A 64 6.38 13.65 -2.58
N ASN A 65 6.48 12.97 -3.72
CA ASN A 65 7.03 13.55 -4.95
C ASN A 65 5.96 14.10 -5.89
N GLY A 66 4.69 13.83 -5.62
CA GLY A 66 3.59 14.20 -6.50
C GLY A 66 3.60 13.39 -7.79
N THR A 67 2.81 13.84 -8.76
CA THR A 67 2.71 13.20 -10.08
C THR A 67 2.91 14.28 -11.14
N VAL A 68 3.12 13.89 -12.40
CA VAL A 68 3.29 14.85 -13.51
C VAL A 68 2.16 15.89 -13.55
N ASP A 69 0.95 15.49 -13.15
CA ASP A 69 -0.26 16.30 -13.26
C ASP A 69 -0.75 16.88 -11.92
N LYS A 70 -0.13 16.52 -10.79
CA LYS A 70 -0.61 16.93 -9.45
C LYS A 70 0.52 17.34 -8.51
N PRO A 71 0.33 18.44 -7.74
CA PRO A 71 1.28 18.84 -6.72
C PRO A 71 1.38 17.78 -5.61
N PRO A 72 2.54 17.67 -4.93
CA PRO A 72 2.76 16.74 -3.83
C PRO A 72 1.90 17.07 -2.60
N LYS A 73 1.86 16.14 -1.63
CA LYS A 73 1.21 16.27 -0.32
C LYS A 73 -0.31 16.48 -0.35
N GLN A 74 -1.00 15.88 -1.32
CA GLN A 74 -2.48 15.90 -1.32
C GLN A 74 -3.04 14.99 -0.23
N LEU A 75 -4.14 15.44 0.40
CA LEU A 75 -4.83 14.68 1.44
C LEU A 75 -5.30 13.30 0.93
N ASN A 76 -5.80 13.22 -0.30
CA ASN A 76 -6.27 11.95 -0.86
C ASN A 76 -5.14 10.94 -1.04
N ASP A 77 -3.96 11.41 -1.45
CA ASP A 77 -2.78 10.57 -1.62
C ASP A 77 -2.18 10.17 -0.25
N LEU A 78 -2.33 11.03 0.77
CA LEU A 78 -1.99 10.70 2.16
C LEU A 78 -2.87 9.57 2.70
N LEU A 79 -4.19 9.65 2.51
CA LEU A 79 -5.13 8.62 2.96
C LEU A 79 -4.80 7.26 2.33
N ARG A 80 -4.48 7.25 1.04
CA ARG A 80 -4.04 6.03 0.34
C ARG A 80 -2.71 5.51 0.89
N PHE A 81 -1.73 6.39 1.13
CA PHE A 81 -0.45 6.01 1.69
C PHE A 81 -0.59 5.39 3.09
N ILE A 82 -1.33 6.05 3.99
CA ILE A 82 -1.62 5.50 5.33
C ILE A 82 -2.38 4.19 5.21
N GLY A 83 -3.35 4.10 4.31
CA GLY A 83 -4.09 2.87 4.04
C GLY A 83 -3.16 1.71 3.64
N TYR A 84 -2.31 1.89 2.63
CA TYR A 84 -1.35 0.85 2.25
C TYR A 84 -0.35 0.53 3.37
N GLY A 85 0.08 1.52 4.17
CA GLY A 85 0.95 1.31 5.32
C GLY A 85 0.30 0.46 6.42
N LEU A 86 -0.96 0.74 6.77
CA LEU A 86 -1.73 -0.08 7.70
C LEU A 86 -1.99 -1.47 7.15
N PHE A 87 -2.19 -1.60 5.84
CA PHE A 87 -2.37 -2.89 5.20
C PHE A 87 -1.10 -3.74 5.28
N PHE A 88 0.06 -3.13 5.03
CA PHE A 88 1.38 -3.76 5.18
C PHE A 88 1.68 -4.17 6.63
N PHE A 89 1.30 -3.34 7.59
CA PHE A 89 1.42 -3.67 9.01
C PHE A 89 0.50 -4.84 9.40
N SER A 90 -0.75 -4.81 8.95
CA SER A 90 -1.72 -5.89 9.16
C SER A 90 -1.20 -7.23 8.62
N ASP A 91 -0.60 -7.21 7.43
CA ASP A 91 -0.05 -8.39 6.78
C ASP A 91 1.18 -8.93 7.52
N SER A 92 2.05 -8.03 7.99
CA SER A 92 3.21 -8.40 8.83
C SER A 92 2.78 -9.07 10.13
N LEU A 93 1.73 -8.57 10.78
CA LEU A 93 1.16 -9.20 11.99
C LEU A 93 0.57 -10.56 11.69
N LEU A 94 -0.15 -10.70 10.58
CA LEU A 94 -0.72 -11.98 10.16
C LEU A 94 0.39 -13.02 9.90
N LEU A 95 1.46 -12.62 9.23
CA LEU A 95 2.63 -13.48 8.98
C LEU A 95 3.30 -13.93 10.28
N LEU A 96 3.49 -13.02 11.24
CA LEU A 96 4.03 -13.34 12.56
C LEU A 96 3.15 -14.37 13.31
N CYS A 97 1.82 -14.25 13.20
CA CYS A 97 0.89 -15.20 13.80
C CYS A 97 0.99 -16.59 13.16
N VAL A 98 1.13 -16.65 11.83
CA VAL A 98 1.30 -17.92 11.09
C VAL A 98 2.59 -18.64 11.51
N VAL A 99 3.66 -17.90 11.79
CA VAL A 99 4.94 -18.47 12.24
C VAL A 99 4.94 -18.80 13.75
N GLY A 100 3.83 -18.54 14.45
CA GLY A 100 3.66 -18.90 15.87
C GLY A 100 4.16 -17.85 16.86
N ALA A 101 4.40 -16.61 16.41
CA ALA A 101 4.74 -15.52 17.33
C ALA A 101 3.54 -15.19 18.23
N LYS A 102 3.78 -15.09 19.54
CA LYS A 102 2.74 -14.75 20.52
C LYS A 102 2.46 -13.25 20.52
N VAL A 103 1.58 -12.81 19.64
CA VAL A 103 1.08 -11.43 19.60
C VAL A 103 -0.26 -11.36 20.37
N PRO A 104 -0.36 -10.57 21.47
CA PRO A 104 -1.60 -10.41 22.20
C PRO A 104 -2.64 -9.69 21.32
N TYR A 105 -3.91 -10.12 21.39
CA TYR A 105 -5.02 -9.53 20.63
C TYR A 105 -4.80 -9.44 19.11
N HIS A 106 -3.97 -10.33 18.54
CA HIS A 106 -3.62 -10.31 17.12
C HIS A 106 -4.82 -10.27 16.18
N HIS A 107 -5.90 -10.99 16.50
CA HIS A 107 -7.12 -10.98 15.71
C HIS A 107 -7.74 -9.59 15.64
N VAL A 108 -7.87 -8.88 16.77
CA VAL A 108 -8.41 -7.51 16.81
C VAL A 108 -7.50 -6.55 16.07
N LEU A 109 -6.18 -6.65 16.28
CA LEU A 109 -5.20 -5.78 15.63
C LEU A 109 -5.25 -5.96 14.11
N VAL A 110 -5.12 -7.20 13.62
CA VAL A 110 -5.19 -7.51 12.19
C VAL A 110 -6.52 -7.05 11.58
N LEU A 111 -7.66 -7.40 12.18
CA LEU A 111 -8.98 -7.01 11.66
C LEU A 111 -9.16 -5.49 11.63
N SER A 112 -8.81 -4.79 12.70
CA SER A 112 -8.95 -3.34 12.76
C SER A 112 -8.04 -2.65 11.74
N THR A 113 -6.76 -3.02 11.67
CA THR A 113 -5.82 -2.44 10.70
C THR A 113 -6.23 -2.76 9.27
N TYR A 114 -6.75 -3.96 9.02
CA TYR A 114 -7.27 -4.39 7.73
C TYR A 114 -8.48 -3.53 7.30
N PHE A 115 -9.53 -3.45 8.11
CA PHE A 115 -10.71 -2.67 7.73
C PHE A 115 -10.43 -1.17 7.62
N THR A 116 -9.63 -0.61 8.54
CA THR A 116 -9.20 0.78 8.44
C THR A 116 -8.39 1.02 7.17
N SER A 117 -7.47 0.12 6.80
CA SER A 117 -6.70 0.26 5.56
C SER A 117 -7.59 0.31 4.33
N GLN A 118 -8.56 -0.59 4.23
CA GLN A 118 -9.48 -0.65 3.11
C GLN A 118 -10.35 0.60 3.02
N TYR A 119 -10.86 1.06 4.16
CA TYR A 119 -11.64 2.29 4.22
C TYR A 119 -10.85 3.49 3.72
N LEU A 120 -9.60 3.65 4.19
CA LEU A 120 -8.72 4.77 3.82
C LEU A 120 -8.33 4.74 2.33
N ILE A 121 -8.03 3.56 1.78
CA ILE A 121 -7.73 3.39 0.36
C ILE A 121 -8.95 3.76 -0.47
N LEU A 122 -10.13 3.27 -0.10
CA LEU A 122 -11.37 3.49 -0.82
C LEU A 122 -11.77 4.97 -0.80
N ILE A 123 -11.81 5.60 0.38
CA ILE A 123 -12.21 7.01 0.50
C ILE A 123 -11.25 7.95 -0.25
N GLY A 124 -9.94 7.67 -0.18
CA GLY A 124 -8.93 8.42 -0.94
C GLY A 124 -9.14 8.31 -2.46
N ALA A 125 -9.46 7.11 -2.95
CA ALA A 125 -9.77 6.88 -4.36
C ALA A 125 -11.08 7.55 -4.79
N THR A 126 -12.15 7.40 -4.02
CA THR A 126 -13.46 8.00 -4.32
C THR A 126 -13.40 9.52 -4.34
N ASN A 127 -12.72 10.15 -3.38
CA ASN A 127 -12.56 11.61 -3.35
C ASN A 127 -11.77 12.11 -4.55
N GLN A 128 -10.73 11.38 -4.96
CA GLN A 128 -9.96 11.70 -6.16
C GLN A 128 -10.84 11.64 -7.42
N LEU A 129 -11.68 10.61 -7.56
CA LEU A 129 -12.59 10.47 -8.70
C LEU A 129 -13.61 11.62 -8.76
N ARG A 130 -14.23 11.97 -7.63
CA ARG A 130 -15.18 13.09 -7.54
C ARG A 130 -14.55 14.42 -7.96
N LEU A 131 -13.30 14.67 -7.56
CA LEU A 131 -12.58 15.88 -7.99
C LEU A 131 -12.35 15.92 -9.51
N ILE A 132 -12.01 14.78 -10.12
CA ILE A 132 -11.82 14.69 -11.58
C ILE A 132 -13.13 14.92 -12.33
N GLU A 133 -14.24 14.33 -11.87
CA GLU A 133 -15.57 14.54 -12.45
C GLU A 133 -16.00 16.02 -12.38
N ASN A 134 -15.83 16.65 -11.21
CA ASN A 134 -16.14 18.07 -11.02
C ASN A 134 -15.33 18.97 -11.95
N MET A 135 -14.05 18.66 -12.19
CA MET A 135 -13.22 19.41 -13.14
C MET A 135 -13.68 19.23 -14.59
N LYS A 136 -14.08 18.03 -15.00
CA LYS A 136 -14.64 17.78 -16.34
C LYS A 136 -15.94 18.55 -16.56
N MET A 137 -16.82 18.57 -15.56
CA MET A 137 -18.09 19.31 -15.60
C MET A 137 -17.85 20.83 -15.72
N LYS A 138 -16.84 21.37 -15.02
CA LYS A 138 -16.46 22.79 -15.14
C LYS A 138 -15.86 23.13 -16.51
N LYS A 139 -15.02 22.26 -17.09
CA LYS A 139 -14.48 22.46 -18.45
C LYS A 139 -15.56 22.43 -19.53
N LYS A 140 -16.58 21.57 -19.39
CA LYS A 140 -17.69 21.48 -20.34
C LYS A 140 -18.64 22.70 -20.28
N LYS A 141 -18.58 23.51 -19.22
CA LYS A 141 -19.39 24.71 -19.01
C LYS A 141 -18.68 26.03 -19.39
N LYS A 142 -17.40 26.01 -19.76
CA LYS A 142 -16.74 27.20 -20.32
C LYS A 142 -17.00 27.23 -21.84
N PRO A 143 -17.74 28.23 -22.36
CA PRO A 143 -17.96 28.40 -23.80
C PRO A 143 -16.64 28.70 -24.53
#